data_AF-K9QB98-F1
#
_entry.id   AF-K9QB98-F1
#
_cell.length_a   1.000
_cell.length_b   1.000
_cell.length_c   1.000
_cell.angle_alpha   90.00
_cell.angle_beta   90.00
_cell.angle_gamma   90.00
#
_symmetry.space_group_name_H-M   'P 1'
#
loop_
_entity.id
_entity.type
_entity.pdbx_description
1 polymer ?
#
loop_
_entity_poly.entity_id
_entity_poly.type
_entity_poly.pdbx_seq_one_letter_code
_entity_poly.pdbx_strand_id
1 'polypeptide(L)'
;MSLLTDALDRIETWLVKNQPEFALSLAPGLTRQEIDAIVENFPYRLPEELYEFYGWHNGCQYGYIVPKFDNFFSLQEALKWYADFLSWGFDWNPHWLTILDFNGDYRYAVVTGEDSAPIWFIDPEGCIKEIRWDSLTDLMLATAECYETGAYYFDDEGYIKEDKQKVAEIHRKYNYRGRETSTTNESYNPEPPTVASEVDLSNPNALEELIQALQAAPLSPDAGMLQAMAANTLDNLANLGLVNQVGAEPLVIGLQNILYDNAGHALAAKKLGELGDIRAVEPLLQALSHPSGKVRTNAIESLVKLGDSRAVEPLIQCLQDSDFFVRTKAAWALAEFGDTKAIEPLIEALSHENQSTACGAIASALGKFGDVRAIEPLIAVFRSNGSFLRDAFSFPHVQLAVVHALRLIDDSRTTDILVEFLRDREGLLQAINRDWLRSEQATHQVIETLLTRQHPDLLEILTQLLQASESRIQTNTLSAIAKITNPLMIDLLILTLANENNWLRKSAIYYLGERVDTRAIEPMISILQDVNADVRITAVYALAKMNDERVVKALIEMLKDEDFRVRGAAALNLGNLGNLRAVEPLNQCLEDENSIVRKIVQQALNKL
;
A
#
# COMPACT_ATOMS: atom_id res chain seq x y z
N MET A 1 8.21 -36.52 1.13
CA MET A 1 7.60 -35.39 1.84
C MET A 1 8.77 -34.58 2.35
N SER A 2 8.91 -33.35 1.87
CA SER A 2 9.96 -32.44 2.34
C SER A 2 9.56 -31.86 3.71
N LEU A 3 10.46 -31.12 4.34
CA LEU A 3 10.13 -30.37 5.56
C LEU A 3 9.09 -29.27 5.28
N LEU A 4 9.09 -28.71 4.06
CA LEU A 4 8.09 -27.75 3.62
C LEU A 4 6.71 -28.40 3.50
N THR A 5 6.58 -29.53 2.79
CA THR A 5 5.29 -30.24 2.69
C THR A 5 4.77 -30.68 4.06
N ASP A 6 5.64 -31.20 4.96
CA ASP A 6 5.24 -31.55 6.33
C ASP A 6 4.69 -30.34 7.10
N ALA A 7 5.35 -29.19 7.01
CA ALA A 7 4.88 -27.95 7.64
C ALA A 7 3.53 -27.48 7.07
N LEU A 8 3.36 -27.55 5.75
CA LEU A 8 2.13 -27.18 5.05
C LEU A 8 0.97 -28.12 5.42
N ASP A 9 1.18 -29.44 5.41
CA ASP A 9 0.18 -30.44 5.83
C ASP A 9 -0.24 -30.26 7.30
N ARG A 10 0.69 -29.85 8.17
CA ARG A 10 0.42 -29.52 9.59
C ARG A 10 -0.40 -28.24 9.74
N ILE A 11 -0.09 -27.20 8.96
CA ILE A 11 -0.90 -25.99 8.86
C ILE A 11 -2.31 -26.35 8.36
N GLU A 12 -2.44 -27.11 7.27
CA GLU A 12 -3.72 -27.55 6.71
C GLU A 12 -4.55 -28.33 7.75
N THR A 13 -3.93 -29.28 8.45
CA THR A 13 -4.58 -30.08 9.51
C THR A 13 -5.13 -29.19 10.62
N TRP A 14 -4.40 -28.12 10.99
CA TRP A 14 -4.88 -27.15 11.97
C TRP A 14 -6.01 -26.28 11.39
N LEU A 15 -5.92 -25.87 10.12
CA LEU A 15 -6.95 -25.08 9.45
C LEU A 15 -8.26 -25.86 9.29
N VAL A 16 -8.23 -27.11 8.82
CA VAL A 16 -9.41 -27.99 8.74
C VAL A 16 -10.12 -28.13 10.10
N LYS A 17 -9.34 -28.11 11.20
CA LYS A 17 -9.88 -28.21 12.56
C LYS A 17 -10.46 -26.90 13.11
N ASN A 18 -9.85 -25.75 12.81
CA ASN A 18 -10.16 -24.47 13.48
C ASN A 18 -10.81 -23.42 12.54
N GLN A 19 -10.65 -23.55 11.22
CA GLN A 19 -11.18 -22.68 10.16
C GLN A 19 -11.56 -23.51 8.91
N PRO A 20 -12.57 -24.40 9.00
CA PRO A 20 -12.90 -25.34 7.92
C PRO A 20 -13.38 -24.65 6.63
N GLU A 21 -14.01 -23.47 6.73
CA GLU A 21 -14.42 -22.68 5.57
C GLU A 21 -13.21 -22.20 4.74
N PHE A 22 -12.08 -21.90 5.41
CA PHE A 22 -10.84 -21.56 4.71
C PHE A 22 -10.24 -22.76 3.99
N ALA A 23 -10.10 -23.89 4.68
CA ALA A 23 -9.49 -25.09 4.10
C ALA A 23 -10.21 -25.54 2.82
N LEU A 24 -11.53 -25.31 2.73
CA LEU A 24 -12.33 -25.56 1.53
C LEU A 24 -12.13 -24.54 0.38
N SER A 25 -11.50 -23.39 0.64
CA SER A 25 -11.24 -22.34 -0.35
C SER A 25 -9.83 -22.40 -0.99
N LEU A 26 -8.95 -23.24 -0.45
CA LEU A 26 -7.61 -23.49 -1.00
C LEU A 26 -7.75 -24.15 -2.38
N ALA A 27 -7.16 -23.53 -3.40
CA ALA A 27 -7.19 -24.05 -4.75
C ALA A 27 -6.28 -25.30 -4.87
N PRO A 28 -6.66 -26.33 -5.66
CA PRO A 28 -5.81 -27.50 -5.87
C PRO A 28 -4.39 -27.11 -6.31
N GLY A 29 -3.38 -27.82 -5.78
CA GLY A 29 -1.99 -27.66 -6.18
C GLY A 29 -1.76 -27.99 -7.66
N LEU A 30 -0.76 -27.34 -8.25
CA LEU A 30 -0.38 -27.49 -9.66
C LEU A 30 0.62 -28.65 -9.84
N THR A 31 0.51 -29.38 -10.95
CA THR A 31 1.61 -30.25 -11.38
C THR A 31 2.80 -29.41 -11.86
N ARG A 32 4.02 -29.96 -11.83
CA ARG A 32 5.20 -29.26 -12.38
C ARG A 32 5.00 -28.79 -13.82
N GLN A 33 4.33 -29.59 -14.65
CA GLN A 33 4.06 -29.23 -16.06
C GLN A 33 3.13 -28.02 -16.18
N GLU A 34 2.18 -27.84 -15.26
CA GLU A 34 1.32 -26.66 -15.23
C GLU A 34 2.08 -25.44 -14.72
N ILE A 35 2.93 -25.60 -13.68
CA ILE A 35 3.84 -24.54 -13.20
C ILE A 35 4.76 -24.08 -14.33
N ASP A 36 5.45 -25.01 -15.00
CA ASP A 36 6.36 -24.75 -16.13
C ASP A 36 5.65 -24.00 -17.27
N ALA A 37 4.40 -24.36 -17.58
CA ALA A 37 3.60 -23.68 -18.59
C ALA A 37 3.14 -22.27 -18.16
N ILE A 38 2.86 -22.05 -16.88
CA ILE A 38 2.50 -20.73 -16.33
C ILE A 38 3.72 -19.79 -16.33
N VAL A 39 4.92 -20.30 -16.02
CA VAL A 39 6.16 -19.52 -15.96
C VAL A 39 6.95 -19.50 -17.28
N GLU A 40 6.41 -20.01 -18.39
CA GLU A 40 7.11 -20.11 -19.70
C GLU A 40 7.76 -18.78 -20.15
N ASN A 41 7.11 -17.65 -19.84
CA ASN A 41 7.56 -16.31 -20.20
C ASN A 41 8.13 -15.51 -18.99
N PHE A 42 8.26 -16.14 -17.82
CA PHE A 42 8.86 -15.52 -16.64
C PHE A 42 10.40 -15.55 -16.76
N PRO A 43 11.11 -14.42 -16.60
CA PRO A 43 12.54 -14.33 -16.90
C PRO A 43 13.48 -15.09 -15.95
N TYR A 44 12.95 -15.71 -14.88
CA TYR A 44 13.75 -16.36 -13.84
C TYR A 44 13.27 -17.77 -13.51
N ARG A 45 14.20 -18.61 -13.04
CA ARG A 45 13.88 -19.95 -12.57
C ARG A 45 13.24 -19.86 -11.18
N LEU A 46 12.10 -20.52 -10.98
CA LEU A 46 11.56 -20.70 -9.63
C LEU A 46 12.46 -21.65 -8.81
N PRO A 47 12.79 -21.34 -7.54
CA PRO A 47 13.42 -22.29 -6.62
C PRO A 47 12.50 -23.50 -6.37
N GLU A 48 13.09 -24.63 -5.98
CA GLU A 48 12.37 -25.90 -5.77
C GLU A 48 11.28 -25.78 -4.70
N GLU A 49 11.51 -24.97 -3.66
CA GLU A 49 10.52 -24.68 -2.61
C GLU A 49 9.22 -24.09 -3.17
N LEU A 50 9.26 -23.32 -4.27
CA LEU A 50 8.05 -22.80 -4.92
C LEU A 50 7.32 -23.86 -5.76
N TYR A 51 8.03 -24.83 -6.34
CA TYR A 51 7.38 -25.99 -6.99
C TYR A 51 6.66 -26.86 -5.96
N GLU A 52 7.23 -27.03 -4.77
CA GLU A 52 6.57 -27.76 -3.68
C GLU A 52 5.39 -26.96 -3.09
N PHE A 53 5.54 -25.65 -2.87
CA PHE A 53 4.49 -24.78 -2.32
C PHE A 53 3.28 -24.66 -3.26
N TYR A 54 3.50 -24.32 -4.53
CA TYR A 54 2.42 -24.28 -5.53
C TYR A 54 1.92 -25.66 -5.95
N GLY A 55 2.70 -26.72 -5.70
CA GLY A 55 2.30 -28.11 -5.86
C GLY A 55 1.42 -28.66 -4.73
N TRP A 56 1.42 -28.02 -3.56
CA TRP A 56 0.50 -28.30 -2.46
C TRP A 56 -0.85 -27.61 -2.72
N HIS A 57 -0.86 -26.28 -2.84
CA HIS A 57 -2.04 -25.49 -3.20
C HIS A 57 -1.67 -24.29 -4.07
N ASN A 58 -2.60 -23.78 -4.89
CA ASN A 58 -2.35 -22.65 -5.81
C ASN A 58 -3.17 -21.40 -5.45
N GLY A 59 -2.95 -20.88 -4.24
CA GLY A 59 -3.70 -19.74 -3.69
C GLY A 59 -5.07 -20.11 -3.12
N CYS A 60 -5.87 -19.10 -2.78
CA CYS A 60 -7.23 -19.26 -2.24
C CYS A 60 -8.27 -18.39 -2.97
N GLN A 61 -9.51 -18.87 -3.08
CA GLN A 61 -10.54 -18.23 -3.92
C GLN A 61 -11.29 -17.04 -3.27
N TYR A 62 -11.16 -16.83 -1.95
CA TYR A 62 -11.88 -15.78 -1.21
C TYR A 62 -11.11 -15.34 0.04
N GLY A 63 -11.33 -14.10 0.50
CA GLY A 63 -11.15 -13.68 1.90
C GLY A 63 -9.72 -13.36 2.39
N TYR A 64 -9.65 -12.89 3.65
CA TYR A 64 -8.40 -12.63 4.39
C TYR A 64 -7.91 -13.91 5.06
N ILE A 65 -7.03 -14.71 4.44
CA ILE A 65 -6.84 -16.07 4.94
C ILE A 65 -5.48 -16.74 4.73
N VAL A 66 -4.62 -16.57 5.73
CA VAL A 66 -4.08 -17.56 6.67
C VAL A 66 -4.06 -16.83 8.02
N PRO A 67 -4.18 -17.47 9.19
CA PRO A 67 -3.89 -16.71 10.41
C PRO A 67 -2.45 -16.17 10.36
N LYS A 68 -2.32 -14.83 10.36
CA LYS A 68 -1.06 -14.09 10.15
C LYS A 68 -0.54 -13.97 8.69
N PHE A 69 -1.29 -14.38 7.66
CA PHE A 69 -1.09 -13.88 6.28
C PHE A 69 -2.44 -13.44 5.70
N ASP A 70 -2.51 -12.29 5.05
CA ASP A 70 -3.80 -11.75 4.61
C ASP A 70 -4.27 -12.38 3.30
N ASN A 71 -3.34 -12.84 2.46
CA ASN A 71 -3.66 -13.48 1.19
C ASN A 71 -2.61 -14.51 0.81
N PHE A 72 -3.04 -15.55 0.12
CA PHE A 72 -2.20 -16.52 -0.56
C PHE A 72 -2.50 -16.43 -2.07
N PHE A 73 -1.59 -15.79 -2.81
CA PHE A 73 -1.74 -15.55 -4.23
C PHE A 73 -1.51 -16.82 -5.05
N SER A 74 -2.38 -17.09 -6.01
CA SER A 74 -2.09 -18.07 -7.07
C SER A 74 -0.84 -17.65 -7.86
N LEU A 75 -0.15 -18.61 -8.47
CA LEU A 75 1.06 -18.34 -9.26
C LEU A 75 0.80 -17.31 -10.38
N GLN A 76 -0.38 -17.34 -10.99
CA GLN A 76 -0.80 -16.37 -12.01
C GLN A 76 -0.94 -14.95 -11.44
N GLU A 77 -1.46 -14.80 -10.22
CA GLU A 77 -1.59 -13.50 -9.55
C GLU A 77 -0.23 -12.99 -9.08
N ALA A 78 0.64 -13.86 -8.59
CA ALA A 78 2.01 -13.54 -8.23
C ALA A 78 2.80 -13.00 -9.44
N LEU A 79 2.68 -13.65 -10.60
CA LEU A 79 3.27 -13.19 -11.87
C LEU A 79 2.64 -11.90 -12.40
N LYS A 80 1.33 -11.72 -12.21
CA LYS A 80 0.65 -10.46 -12.55
C LYS A 80 1.18 -9.30 -11.70
N TRP A 81 1.28 -9.49 -10.37
CA TRP A 81 1.88 -8.51 -9.48
C TRP A 81 3.31 -8.17 -9.90
N TYR A 82 4.11 -9.18 -10.25
CA TYR A 82 5.45 -8.98 -10.78
C TYR A 82 5.47 -8.11 -12.05
N ALA A 83 4.59 -8.39 -13.02
CA ALA A 83 4.46 -7.57 -14.23
C ALA A 83 3.98 -6.13 -13.94
N ASP A 84 3.03 -5.97 -13.00
CA ASP A 84 2.55 -4.66 -12.54
C ASP A 84 3.70 -3.89 -11.87
N PHE A 85 4.50 -4.52 -10.99
CA PHE A 85 5.69 -3.91 -10.37
C PHE A 85 6.73 -3.43 -11.40
N LEU A 86 7.03 -4.24 -12.43
CA LEU A 86 7.91 -3.82 -13.53
C LEU A 86 7.33 -2.61 -14.29
N SER A 87 6.01 -2.58 -14.50
CA SER A 87 5.34 -1.48 -15.22
C SER A 87 5.40 -0.14 -14.48
N TRP A 88 5.60 -0.15 -13.15
CA TRP A 88 5.65 1.05 -12.32
C TRP A 88 7.00 1.76 -12.34
N GLY A 89 8.04 1.16 -12.95
CA GLY A 89 9.32 1.83 -13.20
C GLY A 89 10.19 2.06 -11.96
N PHE A 90 9.97 1.30 -10.88
CA PHE A 90 10.84 1.31 -9.70
C PHE A 90 12.14 0.53 -9.95
N ASP A 91 13.29 1.03 -9.46
CA ASP A 91 14.62 0.41 -9.56
C ASP A 91 14.81 -0.78 -8.59
N TRP A 92 13.85 -1.70 -8.58
CA TRP A 92 13.82 -2.86 -7.70
C TRP A 92 14.22 -4.14 -8.42
N ASN A 93 14.67 -5.13 -7.64
CA ASN A 93 15.28 -6.32 -8.17
C ASN A 93 14.23 -7.18 -8.91
N PRO A 94 14.35 -7.40 -10.23
CA PRO A 94 13.37 -8.16 -10.99
C PRO A 94 13.28 -9.63 -10.58
N HIS A 95 14.22 -10.11 -9.75
CA HIS A 95 14.18 -11.47 -9.20
C HIS A 95 13.03 -11.76 -8.21
N TRP A 96 12.15 -10.82 -7.85
CA TRP A 96 11.16 -11.05 -6.77
C TRP A 96 9.75 -11.44 -7.22
N LEU A 97 9.20 -12.48 -6.57
CA LEU A 97 7.83 -12.97 -6.76
C LEU A 97 7.05 -12.87 -5.44
N THR A 98 5.95 -12.11 -5.41
CA THR A 98 5.10 -11.95 -4.22
C THR A 98 4.15 -13.13 -4.09
N ILE A 99 4.24 -13.89 -2.99
CA ILE A 99 3.47 -15.13 -2.79
C ILE A 99 2.47 -15.05 -1.62
N LEU A 100 2.72 -14.17 -0.64
CA LEU A 100 1.91 -13.99 0.58
C LEU A 100 1.80 -12.50 0.94
N ASP A 101 0.68 -12.12 1.55
CA ASP A 101 0.41 -10.75 2.06
C ASP A 101 0.25 -10.74 3.60
N PHE A 102 0.27 -9.57 4.25
CA PHE A 102 0.25 -9.43 5.72
C PHE A 102 -0.35 -8.08 6.19
N ASN A 103 -1.41 -8.14 6.99
CA ASN A 103 -2.17 -7.01 7.55
C ASN A 103 -2.48 -5.88 6.53
N GLY A 104 -2.86 -6.24 5.31
CA GLY A 104 -3.28 -5.33 4.22
C GLY A 104 -2.23 -4.34 3.70
N ASP A 105 -1.05 -4.28 4.33
CA ASP A 105 -0.04 -3.24 4.14
C ASP A 105 1.37 -3.81 3.87
N TYR A 106 1.65 -5.10 4.10
CA TYR A 106 3.03 -5.61 4.00
C TYR A 106 3.15 -6.96 3.28
N ARG A 107 4.03 -7.03 2.28
CA ARG A 107 4.13 -8.20 1.38
C ARG A 107 5.35 -9.05 1.70
N TYR A 108 5.19 -10.36 1.51
CA TYR A 108 6.28 -11.32 1.51
C TYR A 108 6.59 -11.77 0.08
N ALA A 109 7.83 -11.50 -0.37
CA ALA A 109 8.32 -11.92 -1.67
C ALA A 109 9.50 -12.89 -1.56
N VAL A 110 9.53 -13.84 -2.49
CA VAL A 110 10.60 -14.83 -2.69
C VAL A 110 11.55 -14.33 -3.78
N VAL A 111 12.85 -14.58 -3.61
CA VAL A 111 13.85 -14.41 -4.68
C VAL A 111 13.81 -15.61 -5.63
N THR A 112 13.80 -15.32 -6.93
CA THR A 112 13.77 -16.29 -8.03
C THR A 112 15.05 -16.16 -8.85
N GLY A 113 15.60 -17.30 -9.28
CA GLY A 113 16.96 -17.39 -9.84
C GLY A 113 18.04 -17.77 -8.82
N GLU A 114 17.70 -17.87 -7.54
CA GLU A 114 18.51 -18.53 -6.50
C GLU A 114 18.01 -19.98 -6.28
N ASP A 115 18.85 -20.86 -5.72
CA ASP A 115 18.45 -22.25 -5.41
C ASP A 115 17.57 -22.38 -4.15
N SER A 116 17.58 -21.34 -3.29
CA SER A 116 16.75 -21.18 -2.08
C SER A 116 15.69 -20.10 -2.26
N ALA A 117 14.59 -20.14 -1.49
CA ALA A 117 13.54 -19.12 -1.49
C ALA A 117 13.57 -18.21 -0.22
N PRO A 118 14.57 -17.32 -0.04
CA PRO A 118 14.59 -16.43 1.12
C PRO A 118 13.44 -15.42 1.08
N ILE A 119 12.87 -15.15 2.25
CA ILE A 119 11.63 -14.40 2.40
C ILE A 119 11.91 -12.96 2.80
N TRP A 120 11.62 -12.03 1.89
CA TRP A 120 11.79 -10.59 2.08
C TRP A 120 10.52 -9.91 2.58
N PHE A 121 10.68 -8.96 3.50
CA PHE A 121 9.60 -8.09 3.97
C PHE A 121 9.60 -6.76 3.20
N ILE A 122 8.45 -6.46 2.62
CA ILE A 122 8.19 -5.29 1.76
C ILE A 122 7.05 -4.49 2.38
N ASP A 123 7.15 -3.16 2.40
CA ASP A 123 6.12 -2.24 2.92
C ASP A 123 5.05 -1.86 1.87
N PRO A 124 3.99 -1.10 2.20
CA PRO A 124 2.90 -0.84 1.27
C PRO A 124 3.30 0.14 0.16
N GLU A 125 4.30 0.97 0.42
CA GLU A 125 4.99 1.78 -0.58
C GLU A 125 5.94 0.94 -1.47
N GLY A 126 6.03 -0.37 -1.25
CA GLY A 126 6.84 -1.34 -1.99
C GLY A 126 8.33 -1.36 -1.61
N CYS A 127 8.75 -0.57 -0.63
CA CYS A 127 10.14 -0.50 -0.19
C CYS A 127 10.54 -1.75 0.60
N ILE A 128 11.55 -2.46 0.09
CA ILE A 128 12.20 -3.58 0.79
C ILE A 128 12.80 -3.09 2.11
N LYS A 129 12.54 -3.79 3.21
CA LYS A 129 13.11 -3.48 4.53
C LYS A 129 14.21 -4.44 4.94
N GLU A 130 13.93 -5.74 4.91
CA GLU A 130 14.77 -6.78 5.53
C GLU A 130 14.40 -8.17 5.00
N ILE A 131 15.36 -9.09 4.96
CA ILE A 131 15.07 -10.54 4.95
C ILE A 131 14.49 -10.89 6.33
N ARG A 132 13.42 -11.67 6.37
CA ARG A 132 12.83 -12.18 7.63
C ARG A 132 13.05 -13.66 7.84
N TRP A 133 13.16 -14.45 6.78
CA TRP A 133 13.42 -15.89 6.85
C TRP A 133 14.40 -16.30 5.75
N ASP A 134 15.25 -17.27 6.07
CA ASP A 134 16.30 -17.74 5.15
C ASP A 134 15.77 -18.68 4.07
N SER A 135 14.59 -19.28 4.30
CA SER A 135 13.87 -20.11 3.35
C SER A 135 12.36 -20.03 3.54
N LEU A 136 11.59 -20.48 2.54
CA LEU A 136 10.14 -20.67 2.67
C LEU A 136 9.83 -21.80 3.67
N THR A 137 10.69 -22.83 3.71
CA THR A 137 10.64 -23.93 4.69
C THR A 137 10.67 -23.41 6.13
N ASP A 138 11.59 -22.50 6.48
CA ASP A 138 11.71 -21.95 7.84
C ASP A 138 10.47 -21.16 8.25
N LEU A 139 9.95 -20.31 7.35
CA LEU A 139 8.71 -19.56 7.57
C LEU A 139 7.53 -20.50 7.85
N MET A 140 7.34 -21.54 7.03
CA MET A 140 6.23 -22.47 7.17
C MET A 140 6.39 -23.35 8.43
N LEU A 141 7.59 -23.83 8.76
CA LEU A 141 7.85 -24.59 9.98
C LEU A 141 7.57 -23.76 11.26
N ALA A 142 8.03 -22.51 11.29
CA ALA A 142 7.76 -21.60 12.41
C ALA A 142 6.25 -21.31 12.55
N THR A 143 5.57 -21.13 11.41
CA THR A 143 4.12 -20.90 11.36
C THR A 143 3.34 -22.12 11.87
N ALA A 144 3.70 -23.34 11.42
CA ALA A 144 3.12 -24.59 11.89
C ALA A 144 3.28 -24.78 13.41
N GLU A 145 4.48 -24.53 13.96
CA GLU A 145 4.72 -24.66 15.40
C GLU A 145 3.97 -23.61 16.22
N CYS A 146 3.80 -22.38 15.70
CA CYS A 146 2.99 -21.37 16.36
C CYS A 146 1.52 -21.78 16.49
N TYR A 147 0.98 -22.53 15.53
CA TYR A 147 -0.37 -23.10 15.62
C TYR A 147 -0.50 -24.23 16.63
N GLU A 148 0.44 -25.17 16.61
CA GLU A 148 0.42 -26.36 17.46
C GLU A 148 0.61 -26.02 18.94
N THR A 149 1.40 -25.00 19.23
CA THR A 149 1.68 -24.51 20.60
C THR A 149 0.66 -23.48 21.13
N GLY A 150 -0.30 -23.07 20.29
CA GLY A 150 -1.21 -21.96 20.59
C GLY A 150 -0.45 -20.65 20.86
N ALA A 151 0.62 -20.41 20.10
CA ALA A 151 1.24 -19.09 19.98
C ALA A 151 0.42 -18.20 19.04
N TYR A 152 -0.23 -18.79 18.03
CA TYR A 152 -1.36 -18.22 17.31
C TYR A 152 -2.66 -18.86 17.80
N TYR A 153 -3.67 -18.03 18.08
CA TYR A 153 -4.98 -18.47 18.57
C TYR A 153 -6.08 -17.48 18.16
N PHE A 154 -7.35 -17.90 18.18
CA PHE A 154 -8.49 -17.01 17.98
C PHE A 154 -8.96 -16.43 19.31
N ASP A 155 -9.32 -15.15 19.32
CA ASP A 155 -10.06 -14.53 20.43
C ASP A 155 -11.57 -14.83 20.36
N ASP A 156 -12.31 -14.37 21.38
CA ASP A 156 -13.77 -14.57 21.48
C ASP A 156 -14.57 -13.88 20.35
N GLU A 157 -13.94 -12.98 19.58
CA GLU A 157 -14.52 -12.29 18.42
C GLU A 157 -14.16 -12.98 17.09
N GLY A 158 -13.34 -14.04 17.12
CA GLY A 158 -12.93 -14.80 15.94
C GLY A 158 -11.71 -14.25 15.21
N TYR A 159 -11.02 -13.24 15.76
CA TYR A 159 -9.78 -12.71 15.19
C TYR A 159 -8.56 -13.48 15.69
N ILE A 160 -7.59 -13.72 14.80
CA ILE A 160 -6.31 -14.26 15.23
C ILE A 160 -5.54 -13.25 16.10
N LYS A 161 -4.99 -13.74 17.22
CA LYS A 161 -4.04 -13.06 18.09
C LYS A 161 -2.76 -13.88 18.23
N GLU A 162 -1.71 -13.19 18.66
CA GLU A 162 -0.42 -13.80 18.99
C GLU A 162 -0.07 -13.68 20.48
N ASP A 163 0.40 -14.78 21.06
CA ASP A 163 1.17 -14.77 22.29
C ASP A 163 2.62 -14.37 21.93
N LYS A 164 2.93 -13.09 22.11
CA LYS A 164 4.22 -12.50 21.73
C LYS A 164 5.43 -13.19 22.33
N GLN A 165 5.30 -13.80 23.52
CA GLN A 165 6.43 -14.49 24.15
C GLN A 165 6.71 -15.82 23.46
N LYS A 166 5.66 -16.64 23.25
CA LYS A 166 5.80 -17.91 22.50
C LYS A 166 6.23 -17.69 21.06
N VAL A 167 5.65 -16.70 20.38
CA VAL A 167 6.03 -16.36 18.99
C VAL A 167 7.50 -15.98 18.91
N ALA A 168 8.01 -15.16 19.83
CA ALA A 168 9.42 -14.79 19.86
C ALA A 168 10.36 -16.00 20.16
N GLU A 169 9.94 -16.94 21.00
CA GLU A 169 10.68 -18.18 21.24
C GLU A 169 10.74 -19.09 20.00
N ILE A 170 9.62 -19.25 19.29
CA ILE A 170 9.54 -20.05 18.06
C ILE A 170 10.29 -19.36 16.90
N HIS A 171 10.15 -18.05 16.76
CA HIS A 171 10.89 -17.24 15.79
C HIS A 171 12.42 -17.40 15.99
N ARG A 172 12.91 -17.39 17.24
CA ARG A 172 14.34 -17.65 17.55
C ARG A 172 14.79 -19.07 17.21
N LYS A 173 13.91 -20.07 17.29
CA LYS A 173 14.20 -21.46 16.91
C LYS A 173 14.40 -21.64 15.41
N TYR A 174 13.71 -20.82 14.60
CA TYR A 174 13.68 -20.89 13.14
C TYR A 174 14.38 -19.68 12.46
N ASN A 175 15.41 -19.13 13.11
CA ASN A 175 16.29 -18.10 12.55
C ASN A 175 15.59 -16.82 12.02
N TYR A 176 14.47 -16.41 12.61
CA TYR A 176 13.78 -15.18 12.22
C TYR A 176 14.68 -13.94 12.35
N ARG A 177 14.77 -13.14 11.28
CA ARG A 177 15.70 -11.99 11.19
C ARG A 177 15.05 -10.61 11.34
N GLY A 178 13.72 -10.53 11.40
CA GLY A 178 13.01 -9.25 11.50
C GLY A 178 13.05 -8.62 12.89
N ARG A 179 12.92 -7.28 12.98
CA ARG A 179 12.93 -6.58 14.28
C ARG A 179 11.74 -6.99 15.16
N GLU A 180 12.01 -7.55 16.35
CA GLU A 180 10.99 -7.72 17.39
C GLU A 180 10.48 -6.34 17.84
N THR A 181 9.15 -6.13 17.82
CA THR A 181 8.54 -4.84 18.21
C THR A 181 8.53 -4.67 19.73
N SER A 182 9.69 -4.33 20.29
CA SER A 182 9.84 -3.89 21.68
C SER A 182 10.43 -2.48 21.78
N THR A 183 9.96 -1.73 22.76
CA THR A 183 10.30 -0.32 22.97
C THR A 183 11.67 -0.16 23.63
N THR A 184 12.73 0.13 22.86
CA THR A 184 13.89 0.93 23.31
C THR A 184 14.81 1.30 22.14
N ASN A 185 15.40 2.50 22.17
CA ASN A 185 16.54 2.86 21.34
C ASN A 185 17.79 2.11 21.85
N GLU A 186 18.41 1.26 21.04
CA GLU A 186 19.86 1.00 21.12
C GLU A 186 20.36 0.36 19.82
N SER A 187 21.48 0.87 19.30
CA SER A 187 22.15 0.34 18.11
C SER A 187 23.09 -0.80 18.49
N TYR A 188 22.83 -2.01 18.03
CA TYR A 188 23.71 -3.16 18.25
C TYR A 188 24.10 -3.83 16.92
N ASN A 189 25.36 -4.25 16.82
CA ASN A 189 25.98 -4.80 15.62
C ASN A 189 26.53 -6.21 15.93
N PRO A 190 25.88 -7.30 15.47
CA PRO A 190 26.36 -8.66 15.66
C PRO A 190 27.20 -9.16 14.46
N GLU A 191 28.33 -9.81 14.73
CA GLU A 191 29.14 -10.51 13.72
C GLU A 191 28.39 -11.73 13.15
N PRO A 192 28.50 -12.04 11.85
CA PRO A 192 27.87 -13.22 11.25
C PRO A 192 28.71 -14.50 11.45
N PRO A 193 28.06 -15.67 11.66
CA PRO A 193 28.77 -16.94 11.84
C PRO A 193 29.18 -17.65 10.53
N THR A 194 30.26 -18.44 10.63
CA THR A 194 30.73 -19.52 9.73
C THR A 194 29.68 -20.64 9.56
N VAL A 195 29.64 -21.48 8.50
CA VAL A 195 30.50 -21.72 7.30
C VAL A 195 29.71 -22.46 6.21
N ALA A 196 30.07 -22.23 4.93
CA ALA A 196 29.94 -23.07 3.70
C ALA A 196 29.53 -22.20 2.46
N SER A 197 29.75 -22.55 1.19
CA SER A 197 30.75 -23.41 0.49
C SER A 197 30.49 -23.29 -1.04
N GLU A 198 31.42 -23.29 -2.01
CA GLU A 198 32.88 -23.47 -2.02
C GLU A 198 33.57 -22.44 -2.97
N VAL A 199 34.77 -21.99 -2.59
CA VAL A 199 35.86 -21.53 -3.50
C VAL A 199 37.15 -22.09 -2.91
N ASP A 200 38.14 -22.48 -3.73
CA ASP A 200 39.39 -23.04 -3.21
C ASP A 200 40.26 -21.97 -2.51
N LEU A 201 40.09 -21.90 -1.19
CA LEU A 201 40.79 -21.01 -0.27
C LEU A 201 42.01 -21.67 0.39
N SER A 202 42.50 -22.82 -0.14
CA SER A 202 43.51 -23.65 0.53
C SER A 202 44.94 -23.07 0.56
N ASN A 203 45.18 -21.91 -0.06
CA ASN A 203 46.40 -21.13 0.13
C ASN A 203 46.18 -19.99 1.14
N PRO A 204 46.54 -20.15 2.43
CA PRO A 204 46.34 -19.12 3.45
C PRO A 204 47.16 -17.85 3.21
N ASN A 205 48.22 -17.91 2.38
CA ASN A 205 48.99 -16.73 2.00
C ASN A 205 48.34 -15.94 0.85
N ALA A 206 47.45 -16.51 0.05
CA ALA A 206 46.98 -15.84 -1.18
C ALA A 206 46.26 -14.52 -0.92
N LEU A 207 45.54 -14.41 0.20
CA LEU A 207 44.83 -13.19 0.59
C LEU A 207 45.80 -12.13 1.15
N GLU A 208 46.75 -12.53 2.01
CA GLU A 208 47.79 -11.63 2.53
C GLU A 208 48.80 -11.20 1.47
N GLU A 209 49.22 -12.07 0.56
CA GLU A 209 50.12 -11.74 -0.55
C GLU A 209 49.48 -10.75 -1.52
N LEU A 210 48.18 -10.87 -1.79
CA LEU A 210 47.47 -9.96 -2.70
C LEU A 210 47.23 -8.58 -2.04
N ILE A 211 46.93 -8.56 -0.73
CA ILE A 211 46.85 -7.31 0.05
C ILE A 211 48.23 -6.65 0.21
N GLN A 212 49.28 -7.42 0.53
CA GLN A 212 50.65 -6.90 0.62
C GLN A 212 51.19 -6.43 -0.73
N ALA A 213 50.89 -7.12 -1.84
CA ALA A 213 51.31 -6.68 -3.18
C ALA A 213 50.66 -5.34 -3.57
N LEU A 214 49.39 -5.12 -3.19
CA LEU A 214 48.69 -3.84 -3.37
C LEU A 214 49.26 -2.74 -2.47
N GLN A 215 49.69 -3.06 -1.24
CA GLN A 215 50.24 -2.10 -0.28
C GLN A 215 51.74 -1.80 -0.47
N ALA A 216 52.50 -2.72 -1.06
CA ALA A 216 53.95 -2.61 -1.25
C ALA A 216 54.36 -2.06 -2.63
N ALA A 217 53.41 -1.83 -3.54
CA ALA A 217 53.67 -1.25 -4.85
C ALA A 217 54.24 0.19 -4.72
N PRO A 218 55.45 0.47 -5.24
CA PRO A 218 55.98 1.83 -5.26
C PRO A 218 55.11 2.74 -6.13
N LEU A 219 54.92 3.99 -5.71
CA LEU A 219 54.16 5.02 -6.42
C LEU A 219 54.86 5.50 -7.74
N SER A 220 54.97 4.62 -8.74
CA SER A 220 55.22 4.92 -10.17
C SER A 220 55.30 3.63 -11.01
N PRO A 221 55.09 3.66 -12.35
CA PRO A 221 53.89 4.14 -13.00
C PRO A 221 53.40 3.15 -14.09
N ASP A 222 53.25 1.86 -13.78
CA ASP A 222 52.66 0.88 -14.72
C ASP A 222 51.13 1.01 -14.78
N ALA A 223 50.69 2.11 -15.40
CA ALA A 223 49.28 2.46 -15.58
C ALA A 223 48.47 1.32 -16.22
N GLY A 224 49.06 0.56 -17.15
CA GLY A 224 48.40 -0.58 -17.79
C GLY A 224 48.05 -1.72 -16.83
N MET A 225 48.83 -1.93 -15.75
CA MET A 225 48.56 -2.99 -14.78
C MET A 225 47.45 -2.58 -13.79
N LEU A 226 47.47 -1.33 -13.31
CA LEU A 226 46.37 -0.77 -12.52
C LEU A 226 45.05 -0.75 -13.32
N GLN A 227 45.10 -0.40 -14.61
CA GLN A 227 43.94 -0.43 -15.50
C GLN A 227 43.39 -1.85 -15.71
N ALA A 228 44.26 -2.84 -15.96
CA ALA A 228 43.87 -4.23 -16.15
C ALA A 228 43.38 -4.90 -14.85
N MET A 229 43.93 -4.53 -13.70
CA MET A 229 43.46 -5.00 -12.40
C MET A 229 42.08 -4.43 -12.08
N ALA A 230 41.90 -3.11 -12.19
CA ALA A 230 40.61 -2.47 -11.96
C ALA A 230 39.50 -3.10 -12.84
N ALA A 231 39.78 -3.27 -14.14
CA ALA A 231 38.85 -3.85 -15.12
C ALA A 231 38.42 -5.30 -14.79
N ASN A 232 39.16 -6.02 -13.94
CA ASN A 232 38.82 -7.38 -13.50
C ASN A 232 38.45 -7.48 -12.01
N THR A 233 38.62 -6.43 -11.20
CA THR A 233 38.26 -6.46 -9.78
C THR A 233 36.90 -5.84 -9.48
N LEU A 234 36.42 -4.83 -10.20
CA LEU A 234 35.21 -4.10 -9.77
C LEU A 234 33.94 -4.98 -9.76
N ASP A 235 33.72 -5.79 -10.81
CA ASP A 235 32.62 -6.77 -10.86
C ASP A 235 32.82 -7.91 -9.84
N ASN A 236 34.04 -8.43 -9.70
CA ASN A 236 34.33 -9.53 -8.78
C ASN A 236 34.22 -9.11 -7.31
N LEU A 237 34.67 -7.91 -6.95
CA LEU A 237 34.50 -7.33 -5.60
C LEU A 237 33.03 -7.03 -5.29
N ALA A 238 32.24 -6.62 -6.30
CA ALA A 238 30.80 -6.46 -6.19
C ALA A 238 30.10 -7.81 -5.95
N ASN A 239 30.44 -8.84 -6.72
CA ASN A 239 29.90 -10.19 -6.59
C ASN A 239 30.31 -10.90 -5.28
N LEU A 240 31.48 -10.58 -4.73
CA LEU A 240 31.97 -11.13 -3.46
C LEU A 240 31.58 -10.32 -2.22
N GLY A 241 30.85 -9.19 -2.37
CA GLY A 241 30.50 -8.30 -1.26
C GLY A 241 31.68 -7.53 -0.63
N LEU A 242 32.87 -7.59 -1.24
CA LEU A 242 34.12 -7.05 -0.71
C LEU A 242 34.35 -5.57 -1.04
N VAL A 243 33.42 -4.91 -1.76
CA VAL A 243 33.50 -3.47 -2.12
C VAL A 243 33.83 -2.59 -0.91
N ASN A 244 33.22 -2.88 0.23
CA ASN A 244 33.43 -2.12 1.48
C ASN A 244 34.83 -2.29 2.08
N GLN A 245 35.59 -3.31 1.68
CA GLN A 245 36.95 -3.57 2.17
C GLN A 245 38.03 -2.84 1.37
N VAL A 246 37.73 -2.42 0.12
CA VAL A 246 38.72 -1.79 -0.77
C VAL A 246 38.64 -0.26 -0.77
N GLY A 247 37.58 0.31 -0.16
CA GLY A 247 37.41 1.75 0.04
C GLY A 247 37.06 2.52 -1.24
N ALA A 248 36.95 3.85 -1.12
CA ALA A 248 36.47 4.71 -2.20
C ALA A 248 37.48 4.88 -3.34
N GLU A 249 38.77 4.83 -3.04
CA GLU A 249 39.84 5.24 -3.94
C GLU A 249 39.93 4.40 -5.24
N PRO A 250 39.83 3.06 -5.21
CA PRO A 250 39.77 2.25 -6.44
C PRO A 250 38.50 2.49 -7.27
N LEU A 251 37.37 2.79 -6.61
CA LEU A 251 36.10 3.08 -7.28
C LEU A 251 36.13 4.45 -7.97
N VAL A 252 36.79 5.44 -7.35
CA VAL A 252 37.07 6.76 -7.97
C VAL A 252 37.96 6.60 -9.20
N ILE A 253 39.03 5.82 -9.10
CA ILE A 253 39.91 5.50 -10.23
C ILE A 253 39.12 4.79 -11.34
N GLY A 254 38.25 3.83 -11.00
CA GLY A 254 37.37 3.16 -11.95
C GLY A 254 36.43 4.11 -12.70
N LEU A 255 35.80 5.04 -11.98
CA LEU A 255 34.92 6.07 -12.56
C LEU A 255 35.64 7.05 -13.49
N GLN A 256 36.93 7.32 -13.26
CA GLN A 256 37.74 8.24 -14.07
C GLN A 256 38.55 7.56 -15.19
N ASN A 257 38.60 6.23 -15.24
CA ASN A 257 39.46 5.50 -16.16
C ASN A 257 38.82 5.32 -17.55
N ILE A 258 39.49 5.86 -18.58
CA ILE A 258 39.07 5.90 -19.99
C ILE A 258 38.92 4.50 -20.62
N LEU A 259 39.52 3.45 -20.04
CA LEU A 259 39.46 2.09 -20.57
C LEU A 259 38.22 1.28 -20.15
N TYR A 260 37.37 1.80 -19.27
CA TYR A 260 36.09 1.17 -18.96
C TYR A 260 35.03 1.49 -20.00
N ASP A 261 34.07 0.58 -20.13
CA ASP A 261 32.83 0.85 -20.85
C ASP A 261 31.83 1.61 -19.97
N ASN A 262 30.75 2.06 -20.61
CA ASN A 262 29.67 2.81 -19.95
C ASN A 262 28.98 2.01 -18.82
N ALA A 263 29.10 0.67 -18.79
CA ALA A 263 28.53 -0.17 -17.74
C ALA A 263 29.42 -0.17 -16.50
N GLY A 264 30.75 -0.34 -16.66
CA GLY A 264 31.71 -0.25 -15.57
C GLY A 264 31.73 1.12 -14.88
N HIS A 265 31.67 2.22 -15.65
CA HIS A 265 31.53 3.56 -15.07
C HIS A 265 30.22 3.72 -14.26
N ALA A 266 29.11 3.16 -14.75
CA ALA A 266 27.82 3.24 -14.07
C ALA A 266 27.81 2.41 -12.78
N LEU A 267 28.46 1.25 -12.76
CA LEU A 267 28.64 0.44 -11.57
C LEU A 267 29.54 1.14 -10.54
N ALA A 268 30.68 1.70 -10.98
CA ALA A 268 31.58 2.46 -10.12
C ALA A 268 30.87 3.64 -9.46
N ALA A 269 30.09 4.42 -10.22
CA ALA A 269 29.27 5.51 -9.68
C ALA A 269 28.29 5.01 -8.61
N LYS A 270 27.51 3.95 -8.90
CA LYS A 270 26.56 3.36 -7.94
C LYS A 270 27.23 2.87 -6.65
N LYS A 271 28.37 2.18 -6.77
CA LYS A 271 29.11 1.63 -5.63
C LYS A 271 29.76 2.71 -4.76
N LEU A 272 30.18 3.83 -5.34
CA LEU A 272 30.63 5.01 -4.58
C LEU A 272 29.52 5.57 -3.67
N GLY A 273 28.28 5.62 -4.15
CA GLY A 273 27.12 6.03 -3.34
C GLY A 273 26.73 5.02 -2.26
N GLU A 274 26.86 3.72 -2.53
CA GLU A 274 26.61 2.66 -1.53
C GLU A 274 27.65 2.66 -0.40
N LEU A 275 28.89 3.05 -0.68
CA LEU A 275 29.97 3.12 0.31
C LEU A 275 29.81 4.29 1.31
N GLY A 276 29.08 5.35 0.94
CA GLY A 276 28.84 6.51 1.81
C GLY A 276 30.06 7.41 2.06
N ASP A 277 31.16 7.24 1.33
CA ASP A 277 32.40 8.01 1.53
C ASP A 277 32.33 9.39 0.85
N ILE A 278 32.40 10.46 1.65
CA ILE A 278 32.34 11.85 1.17
C ILE A 278 33.43 12.22 0.15
N ARG A 279 34.54 11.47 0.09
CA ARG A 279 35.60 11.64 -0.93
C ARG A 279 35.09 11.32 -2.34
N ALA A 280 34.02 10.55 -2.46
CA ALA A 280 33.35 10.25 -3.72
C ALA A 280 32.62 11.43 -4.35
N VAL A 281 32.27 12.47 -3.57
CA VAL A 281 31.43 13.57 -4.06
C VAL A 281 32.04 14.24 -5.30
N GLU A 282 33.30 14.67 -5.24
CA GLU A 282 33.92 15.40 -6.36
C GLU A 282 34.02 14.57 -7.66
N PRO A 283 34.46 13.28 -7.63
CA PRO A 283 34.35 12.38 -8.78
C PRO A 283 32.92 12.15 -9.29
N LEU A 284 31.93 12.07 -8.41
CA LEU A 284 30.52 11.91 -8.81
C LEU A 284 29.96 13.19 -9.45
N LEU A 285 30.35 14.38 -8.97
CA LEU A 285 30.02 15.66 -9.63
C LEU A 285 30.62 15.72 -11.04
N GLN A 286 31.84 15.23 -11.25
CA GLN A 286 32.45 15.13 -12.58
C GLN A 286 31.68 14.14 -13.48
N ALA A 287 31.20 13.02 -12.93
CA ALA A 287 30.42 12.03 -13.65
C ALA A 287 29.02 12.53 -14.10
N LEU A 288 28.51 13.63 -13.56
CA LEU A 288 27.32 14.31 -14.09
C LEU A 288 27.53 14.86 -15.50
N SER A 289 28.77 15.02 -15.97
CA SER A 289 29.08 15.40 -17.36
C SER A 289 29.42 14.19 -18.27
N HIS A 290 29.24 12.96 -17.80
CA HIS A 290 29.63 11.76 -18.55
C HIS A 290 28.75 11.53 -19.79
N PRO A 291 29.28 11.07 -20.95
CA PRO A 291 28.49 10.88 -22.17
C PRO A 291 27.29 9.92 -22.04
N SER A 292 27.42 8.87 -21.23
CA SER A 292 26.34 7.90 -20.97
C SER A 292 25.37 8.39 -19.90
N GLY A 293 24.08 8.49 -20.26
CA GLY A 293 23.00 8.88 -19.35
C GLY A 293 22.90 7.98 -18.11
N LYS A 294 23.14 6.67 -18.26
CA LYS A 294 23.15 5.70 -17.14
C LYS A 294 24.24 6.00 -16.10
N VAL A 295 25.37 6.58 -16.52
CA VAL A 295 26.42 7.00 -15.58
C VAL A 295 25.98 8.28 -14.85
N ARG A 296 25.36 9.22 -15.57
CA ARG A 296 24.80 10.45 -14.99
C ARG A 296 23.70 10.14 -13.96
N THR A 297 22.74 9.26 -14.26
CA THR A 297 21.69 8.86 -13.30
C THR A 297 22.25 8.21 -12.04
N ASN A 298 23.20 7.28 -12.19
CA ASN A 298 23.82 6.60 -11.05
C ASN A 298 24.67 7.56 -10.20
N ALA A 299 25.27 8.58 -10.83
CA ALA A 299 25.97 9.65 -10.11
C ALA A 299 24.99 10.52 -9.31
N ILE A 300 23.85 10.92 -9.90
CA ILE A 300 22.78 11.67 -9.21
C ILE A 300 22.30 10.93 -7.95
N GLU A 301 21.93 9.65 -8.08
CA GLU A 301 21.46 8.84 -6.94
C GLU A 301 22.50 8.72 -5.83
N SER A 302 23.76 8.58 -6.23
CA SER A 302 24.88 8.45 -5.29
C SER A 302 25.16 9.76 -4.56
N LEU A 303 25.03 10.90 -5.23
CA LEU A 303 25.13 12.22 -4.60
C LEU A 303 24.00 12.47 -3.59
N VAL A 304 22.77 12.03 -3.88
CA VAL A 304 21.65 12.10 -2.91
C VAL A 304 21.94 11.25 -1.67
N LYS A 305 22.43 10.01 -1.83
CA LYS A 305 22.84 9.15 -0.70
C LYS A 305 23.94 9.77 0.17
N LEU A 306 24.86 10.51 -0.44
CA LEU A 306 25.95 11.21 0.26
C LEU A 306 25.49 12.51 0.94
N GLY A 307 24.35 13.08 0.54
CA GLY A 307 23.74 14.25 1.20
C GLY A 307 24.56 15.54 1.13
N ASP A 308 25.56 15.63 0.26
CA ASP A 308 26.45 16.81 0.17
C ASP A 308 25.81 17.93 -0.67
N SER A 309 25.54 19.06 -0.02
CA SER A 309 24.90 20.23 -0.64
C SER A 309 25.66 20.84 -1.82
N ARG A 310 26.94 20.51 -2.02
CA ARG A 310 27.70 20.86 -3.24
C ARG A 310 27.07 20.27 -4.52
N ALA A 311 26.26 19.23 -4.40
CA ALA A 311 25.53 18.65 -5.53
C ALA A 311 24.38 19.52 -6.06
N VAL A 312 23.84 20.47 -5.29
CA VAL A 312 22.63 21.22 -5.68
C VAL A 312 22.82 22.01 -6.98
N GLU A 313 23.91 22.77 -7.13
CA GLU A 313 24.13 23.59 -8.34
C GLU A 313 24.40 22.71 -9.60
N PRO A 314 25.21 21.63 -9.54
CA PRO A 314 25.32 20.69 -10.67
C PRO A 314 24.02 19.93 -10.98
N LEU A 315 23.20 19.59 -9.97
CA LEU A 315 21.88 18.96 -10.19
C LEU A 315 20.89 19.92 -10.86
N ILE A 316 20.95 21.22 -10.55
CA ILE A 316 20.21 22.26 -11.28
C ILE A 316 20.59 22.27 -12.77
N GLN A 317 21.87 22.09 -13.11
CA GLN A 317 22.31 21.98 -14.52
C GLN A 317 21.78 20.70 -15.19
N CYS A 318 21.68 19.58 -14.46
CA CYS A 318 21.10 18.34 -14.97
C CYS A 318 19.60 18.44 -15.28
N LEU A 319 18.87 19.49 -14.87
CA LEU A 319 17.50 19.77 -15.35
C LEU A 319 17.47 20.16 -16.84
N GLN A 320 18.60 20.46 -17.46
CA GLN A 320 18.71 20.79 -18.90
C GLN A 320 19.41 19.67 -19.70
N ASP A 321 19.53 18.48 -19.12
CA ASP A 321 20.21 17.34 -19.76
C ASP A 321 19.45 16.83 -21.00
N SER A 322 20.15 16.30 -22.01
CA SER A 322 19.52 15.74 -23.20
C SER A 322 18.68 14.49 -22.91
N ASP A 323 19.04 13.71 -21.89
CA ASP A 323 18.38 12.47 -21.48
C ASP A 323 17.28 12.74 -20.44
N PHE A 324 16.05 12.27 -20.75
CA PHE A 324 14.89 12.50 -19.87
C PHE A 324 14.99 11.76 -18.54
N PHE A 325 15.72 10.63 -18.47
CA PHE A 325 15.95 9.93 -17.20
C PHE A 325 16.84 10.76 -16.28
N VAL A 326 17.85 11.44 -16.84
CA VAL A 326 18.76 12.31 -16.09
C VAL A 326 18.00 13.53 -15.54
N ARG A 327 17.17 14.20 -16.37
CA ARG A 327 16.31 15.31 -15.91
C ARG A 327 15.32 14.87 -14.82
N THR A 328 14.69 13.70 -15.01
CA THR A 328 13.77 13.09 -14.02
C THR A 328 14.47 12.84 -12.67
N LYS A 329 15.64 12.19 -12.68
CA LYS A 329 16.40 11.89 -11.46
C LYS A 329 16.95 13.17 -10.82
N ALA A 330 17.34 14.18 -11.60
CA ALA A 330 17.77 15.48 -11.11
C ALA A 330 16.63 16.22 -10.37
N ALA A 331 15.43 16.26 -10.95
CA ALA A 331 14.26 16.87 -10.31
C ALA A 331 13.90 16.19 -8.98
N TRP A 332 13.94 14.85 -8.94
CA TRP A 332 13.77 14.09 -7.70
C TRP A 332 14.86 14.41 -6.67
N ALA A 333 16.14 14.38 -7.08
CA ALA A 333 17.28 14.64 -6.22
C ALA A 333 17.21 16.02 -5.56
N LEU A 334 16.88 17.06 -6.35
CA LEU A 334 16.73 18.43 -5.82
C LEU A 334 15.63 18.52 -4.76
N ALA A 335 14.54 17.77 -4.89
CA ALA A 335 13.48 17.70 -3.89
C ALA A 335 13.91 16.97 -2.61
N GLU A 336 14.74 15.92 -2.71
CA GLU A 336 15.30 15.24 -1.53
C GLU A 336 16.34 16.12 -0.80
N PHE A 337 17.12 16.91 -1.54
CA PHE A 337 18.04 17.90 -0.94
C PHE A 337 17.31 19.06 -0.24
N GLY A 338 16.09 19.40 -0.67
CA GLY A 338 15.27 20.43 -0.05
C GLY A 338 15.83 21.86 -0.10
N ASP A 339 16.89 22.12 -0.89
CA ASP A 339 17.46 23.46 -1.03
C ASP A 339 16.55 24.36 -1.89
N THR A 340 16.07 25.44 -1.29
CA THR A 340 15.14 26.40 -1.90
C THR A 340 15.70 27.10 -3.14
N LYS A 341 17.02 27.06 -3.37
CA LYS A 341 17.63 27.50 -4.63
C LYS A 341 17.11 26.75 -5.86
N ALA A 342 16.68 25.49 -5.69
CA ALA A 342 16.18 24.66 -6.78
C ALA A 342 14.81 25.13 -7.32
N ILE A 343 14.07 25.95 -6.56
CA ILE A 343 12.66 26.29 -6.87
C ILE A 343 12.54 27.08 -8.18
N GLU A 344 13.33 28.14 -8.39
CA GLU A 344 13.27 28.93 -9.63
C GLU A 344 13.74 28.12 -10.85
N PRO A 345 14.88 27.38 -10.83
CA PRO A 345 15.25 26.48 -11.92
C PRO A 345 14.23 25.37 -12.22
N LEU A 346 13.54 24.83 -11.20
CA LEU A 346 12.47 23.86 -11.42
C LEU A 346 11.24 24.51 -12.08
N ILE A 347 10.89 25.76 -11.74
CA ILE A 347 9.83 26.53 -12.42
C ILE A 347 10.19 26.84 -13.88
N GLU A 348 11.44 27.20 -14.15
CA GLU A 348 11.97 27.42 -15.50
C GLU A 348 11.95 26.12 -16.32
N ALA A 349 12.49 25.02 -15.77
CA ALA A 349 12.47 23.71 -16.40
C ALA A 349 11.05 23.24 -16.71
N LEU A 350 10.11 23.38 -15.76
CA LEU A 350 8.69 23.04 -15.94
C LEU A 350 8.09 23.76 -17.17
N SER A 351 8.44 25.03 -17.36
CA SER A 351 7.95 25.87 -18.47
C SER A 351 8.50 25.44 -19.84
N HIS A 352 9.72 24.92 -19.89
CA HIS A 352 10.34 24.39 -21.11
C HIS A 352 9.97 22.93 -21.41
N GLU A 353 9.59 22.16 -20.38
CA GLU A 353 9.32 20.72 -20.45
C GLU A 353 7.84 20.34 -20.65
N ASN A 354 6.95 21.27 -20.97
CA ASN A 354 5.48 21.08 -21.03
C ASN A 354 4.94 19.85 -21.80
N GLN A 355 5.76 19.12 -22.57
CA GLN A 355 5.43 17.88 -23.30
C GLN A 355 6.36 16.69 -22.99
N SER A 356 7.23 16.77 -21.97
CA SER A 356 8.20 15.73 -21.61
C SER A 356 7.72 14.85 -20.45
N THR A 357 8.15 13.59 -20.42
CA THR A 357 7.90 12.66 -19.30
C THR A 357 8.51 13.15 -17.98
N ALA A 358 9.61 13.91 -18.02
CA ALA A 358 10.25 14.50 -16.85
C ALA A 358 9.43 15.65 -16.21
N CYS A 359 8.47 16.24 -16.94
CA CYS A 359 7.57 17.29 -16.44
C CYS A 359 6.78 16.86 -15.18
N GLY A 360 6.34 15.59 -15.12
CA GLY A 360 5.65 15.05 -13.94
C GLY A 360 6.55 14.94 -12.70
N ALA A 361 7.85 14.69 -12.88
CA ALA A 361 8.83 14.66 -11.80
C ALA A 361 9.17 16.07 -11.31
N ILE A 362 9.31 17.04 -12.23
CA ILE A 362 9.50 18.47 -11.89
C ILE A 362 8.28 19.01 -11.15
N ALA A 363 7.06 18.71 -11.60
CA ALA A 363 5.85 19.08 -10.90
C ALA A 363 5.81 18.49 -9.48
N SER A 364 6.09 17.19 -9.35
CA SER A 364 6.14 16.50 -8.05
C SER A 364 7.20 17.09 -7.10
N ALA A 365 8.36 17.49 -7.63
CA ALA A 365 9.42 18.16 -6.88
C ALA A 365 8.95 19.53 -6.35
N LEU A 366 8.35 20.37 -7.21
CA LEU A 366 7.78 21.66 -6.81
C LEU A 366 6.66 21.51 -5.77
N GLY A 367 5.86 20.45 -5.88
CA GLY A 367 4.87 20.07 -4.87
C GLY A 367 5.49 19.79 -3.50
N LYS A 368 6.60 19.02 -3.45
CA LYS A 368 7.34 18.76 -2.21
C LYS A 368 7.91 20.03 -1.57
N PHE A 369 8.33 21.02 -2.37
CA PHE A 369 8.79 22.32 -1.87
C PHE A 369 7.66 23.18 -1.27
N GLY A 370 6.39 22.96 -1.65
CA GLY A 370 5.25 23.70 -1.11
C GLY A 370 5.21 25.19 -1.46
N ASP A 371 6.04 25.66 -2.40
CA ASP A 371 6.21 27.08 -2.67
C ASP A 371 5.10 27.65 -3.57
N VAL A 372 4.43 28.69 -3.09
CA VAL A 372 3.31 29.35 -3.78
C VAL A 372 3.67 29.97 -5.14
N ARG A 373 4.96 30.18 -5.44
CA ARG A 373 5.44 30.61 -6.77
C ARG A 373 5.24 29.54 -7.83
N ALA A 374 5.26 28.26 -7.45
CA ALA A 374 5.07 27.15 -8.37
C ALA A 374 3.62 27.01 -8.86
N ILE A 375 2.64 27.63 -8.18
CA ILE A 375 1.22 27.49 -8.50
C ILE A 375 0.94 27.90 -9.96
N GLU A 376 1.15 29.16 -10.35
CA GLU A 376 0.82 29.64 -11.71
C GLU A 376 1.50 28.83 -12.84
N PRO A 377 2.81 28.48 -12.74
CA PRO A 377 3.45 27.52 -13.65
C PRO A 377 2.75 26.15 -13.71
N LEU A 378 2.38 25.57 -12.57
CA LEU A 378 1.63 24.30 -12.50
C LEU A 378 0.24 24.44 -13.15
N ILE A 379 -0.48 25.56 -12.95
CA ILE A 379 -1.76 25.81 -13.66
C ILE A 379 -1.55 25.84 -15.18
N ALA A 380 -0.48 26.49 -15.64
CA ALA A 380 -0.18 26.59 -17.07
C ALA A 380 0.05 25.21 -17.70
N VAL A 381 0.85 24.34 -17.05
CA VAL A 381 1.11 22.95 -17.47
C VAL A 381 -0.18 22.12 -17.50
N PHE A 382 -1.01 22.26 -16.45
CA PHE A 382 -2.29 21.55 -16.35
C PHE A 382 -3.19 21.85 -17.56
N ARG A 383 -3.31 23.14 -17.89
CA ARG A 383 -4.15 23.63 -18.98
C ARG A 383 -3.56 23.38 -20.37
N SER A 384 -2.23 23.47 -20.54
CA SER A 384 -1.58 23.21 -21.84
C SER A 384 -1.70 21.76 -22.27
N ASN A 385 -1.79 20.83 -21.31
CA ASN A 385 -2.01 19.40 -21.57
C ASN A 385 -3.51 19.02 -21.72
N GLY A 386 -4.44 19.96 -21.53
CA GLY A 386 -5.88 19.70 -21.49
C GLY A 386 -6.60 19.49 -22.82
N SER A 387 -5.97 19.72 -23.98
CA SER A 387 -6.67 19.69 -25.28
C SER A 387 -6.65 18.34 -26.03
N PHE A 388 -6.07 17.29 -25.44
CA PHE A 388 -5.74 16.04 -26.14
C PHE A 388 -6.40 14.76 -25.56
N LEU A 389 -7.45 14.90 -24.75
CA LEU A 389 -8.27 13.80 -24.18
C LEU A 389 -9.16 13.05 -25.22
N ARG A 390 -8.66 12.85 -26.45
CA ARG A 390 -9.33 12.05 -27.51
C ARG A 390 -8.44 11.01 -28.17
N ASP A 391 -7.12 11.15 -28.07
CA ASP A 391 -6.18 10.21 -28.66
C ASP A 391 -5.54 9.36 -27.56
N ALA A 392 -5.53 8.04 -27.75
CA ALA A 392 -5.09 7.04 -26.76
C ALA A 392 -3.56 7.01 -26.49
N PHE A 393 -2.86 8.11 -26.78
CA PHE A 393 -1.42 8.31 -26.59
C PHE A 393 -1.10 9.54 -25.72
N SER A 394 -2.11 10.21 -25.16
CA SER A 394 -1.96 11.43 -24.36
C SER A 394 -1.60 11.11 -22.90
N PHE A 395 -0.61 11.82 -22.35
CA PHE A 395 0.03 11.53 -21.05
C PHE A 395 -0.85 11.89 -19.82
N PRO A 396 -1.56 10.95 -19.16
CA PRO A 396 -2.43 11.29 -18.02
C PRO A 396 -1.60 11.62 -16.77
N HIS A 397 -0.38 11.07 -16.70
CA HIS A 397 0.52 11.19 -15.56
C HIS A 397 0.99 12.62 -15.27
N VAL A 398 1.10 13.50 -16.28
CA VAL A 398 1.54 14.89 -16.07
C VAL A 398 0.45 15.70 -15.35
N GLN A 399 -0.81 15.59 -15.79
CA GLN A 399 -1.94 16.24 -15.10
C GLN A 399 -2.11 15.71 -13.68
N LEU A 400 -1.99 14.39 -13.48
CA LEU A 400 -2.07 13.77 -12.16
C LEU A 400 -0.94 14.24 -11.21
N ALA A 401 0.30 14.32 -11.70
CA ALA A 401 1.44 14.81 -10.94
C ALA A 401 1.30 16.31 -10.59
N VAL A 402 0.81 17.12 -11.54
CA VAL A 402 0.52 18.54 -11.32
C VAL A 402 -0.60 18.73 -10.29
N VAL A 403 -1.68 17.95 -10.37
CA VAL A 403 -2.75 17.97 -9.35
C VAL A 403 -2.22 17.53 -7.98
N HIS A 404 -1.40 16.49 -7.91
CA HIS A 404 -0.78 16.07 -6.66
C HIS A 404 0.13 17.16 -6.07
N ALA A 405 0.92 17.84 -6.90
CA ALA A 405 1.77 18.95 -6.49
C ALA A 405 0.96 20.15 -5.98
N LEU A 406 -0.10 20.53 -6.70
CA LEU A 406 -1.04 21.58 -6.29
C LEU A 406 -1.79 21.23 -4.99
N ARG A 407 -1.99 19.94 -4.66
CA ARG A 407 -2.53 19.52 -3.35
C ARG A 407 -1.53 19.68 -2.20
N LEU A 408 -0.23 19.48 -2.45
CA LEU A 408 0.81 19.66 -1.43
C LEU A 408 1.05 21.14 -1.10
N ILE A 409 0.74 22.04 -2.03
CA ILE A 409 0.75 23.49 -1.81
C ILE A 409 -0.60 23.91 -1.21
N ASP A 410 -0.64 24.11 0.11
CA ASP A 410 -1.84 24.50 0.87
C ASP A 410 -2.26 25.97 0.59
N ASP A 411 -2.83 26.21 -0.59
CA ASP A 411 -3.27 27.51 -1.09
C ASP A 411 -4.67 27.40 -1.71
N SER A 412 -5.58 28.32 -1.38
CA SER A 412 -6.97 28.32 -1.83
C SER A 412 -7.15 28.39 -3.36
N ARG A 413 -6.14 28.85 -4.10
CA ARG A 413 -6.16 28.90 -5.58
C ARG A 413 -6.08 27.51 -6.22
N THR A 414 -5.56 26.50 -5.51
CA THR A 414 -5.40 25.15 -6.06
C THR A 414 -6.75 24.42 -6.12
N THR A 415 -7.71 24.79 -5.27
CA THR A 415 -9.05 24.20 -5.20
C THR A 415 -9.81 24.32 -6.53
N ASP A 416 -9.76 25.45 -7.24
CA ASP A 416 -10.46 25.60 -8.53
C ASP A 416 -9.91 24.66 -9.62
N ILE A 417 -8.65 24.23 -9.53
CA ILE A 417 -8.00 23.31 -10.49
C ILE A 417 -8.32 21.86 -10.15
N LEU A 418 -8.35 21.51 -8.86
CA LEU A 418 -8.91 20.22 -8.42
C LEU A 418 -10.33 20.06 -8.97
N VAL A 419 -11.12 21.13 -8.90
CA VAL A 419 -12.49 21.17 -9.45
C VAL A 419 -12.53 21.17 -10.98
N GLU A 420 -11.51 21.71 -11.66
CA GLU A 420 -11.36 21.62 -13.13
C GLU A 420 -11.04 20.18 -13.56
N PHE A 421 -10.17 19.47 -12.82
CA PHE A 421 -9.82 18.06 -13.05
C PHE A 421 -10.97 17.09 -12.75
N LEU A 422 -11.67 17.28 -11.63
CA LEU A 422 -12.79 16.42 -11.19
C LEU A 422 -14.06 16.56 -12.05
N ARG A 423 -14.08 17.45 -13.05
CA ARG A 423 -15.16 17.55 -14.06
C ARG A 423 -15.05 16.52 -15.19
N ASP A 424 -13.90 15.89 -15.34
CA ASP A 424 -13.75 14.81 -16.30
C ASP A 424 -13.99 13.45 -15.62
N ARG A 425 -14.70 12.56 -16.31
CA ARG A 425 -15.06 11.23 -15.77
C ARG A 425 -13.81 10.38 -15.51
N GLU A 426 -12.78 10.50 -16.35
CA GLU A 426 -11.54 9.75 -16.17
C GLU A 426 -10.68 10.36 -15.07
N GLY A 427 -10.53 11.69 -15.04
CA GLY A 427 -9.86 12.40 -13.94
C GLY A 427 -10.46 12.06 -12.56
N LEU A 428 -11.79 12.04 -12.49
CA LEU A 428 -12.51 11.64 -11.28
C LEU A 428 -12.34 10.16 -10.93
N LEU A 429 -12.38 9.23 -11.89
CA LEU A 429 -12.11 7.81 -11.63
C LEU A 429 -10.66 7.58 -11.17
N GLN A 430 -9.69 8.33 -11.69
CA GLN A 430 -8.30 8.29 -11.22
C GLN A 430 -8.17 8.85 -9.80
N ALA A 431 -8.86 9.94 -9.47
CA ALA A 431 -8.94 10.48 -8.10
C ALA A 431 -9.48 9.46 -7.09
N ILE A 432 -10.55 8.75 -7.47
CA ILE A 432 -11.22 7.73 -6.67
C ILE A 432 -10.28 6.53 -6.39
N ASN A 433 -9.54 6.08 -7.41
CA ASN A 433 -8.69 4.89 -7.34
C ASN A 433 -7.28 5.12 -6.74
N ARG A 434 -6.89 6.37 -6.43
CA ARG A 434 -5.51 6.73 -6.02
C ARG A 434 -5.48 7.55 -4.72
N ASP A 435 -6.21 7.08 -3.70
CA ASP A 435 -6.17 7.53 -2.30
C ASP A 435 -6.78 8.88 -1.94
N TRP A 436 -7.36 9.65 -2.88
CA TRP A 436 -7.84 11.02 -2.56
C TRP A 436 -9.05 11.03 -1.61
N LEU A 437 -9.81 9.93 -1.56
CA LEU A 437 -10.99 9.76 -0.71
C LEU A 437 -10.69 9.06 0.64
N ARG A 438 -9.42 8.81 0.99
CA ARG A 438 -9.04 8.19 2.28
C ARG A 438 -9.38 9.05 3.51
N SER A 439 -9.60 10.36 3.33
CA SER A 439 -10.05 11.27 4.38
C SER A 439 -11.49 11.76 4.15
N GLU A 440 -12.27 11.78 5.23
CA GLU A 440 -13.67 12.25 5.20
C GLU A 440 -13.78 13.70 4.70
N GLN A 441 -12.82 14.56 5.07
CA GLN A 441 -12.83 15.98 4.72
C GLN A 441 -12.58 16.22 3.23
N ALA A 442 -11.63 15.51 2.61
CA ALA A 442 -11.41 15.60 1.16
C ALA A 442 -12.63 15.08 0.39
N THR A 443 -13.18 13.94 0.81
CA THR A 443 -14.41 13.37 0.23
C THR A 443 -15.58 14.37 0.33
N HIS A 444 -15.76 15.05 1.46
CA HIS A 444 -16.79 16.07 1.63
C HIS A 444 -16.62 17.25 0.66
N GLN A 445 -15.41 17.82 0.56
CA GLN A 445 -15.13 18.96 -0.33
C GLN A 445 -15.32 18.62 -1.81
N VAL A 446 -14.92 17.40 -2.22
CA VAL A 446 -15.15 16.89 -3.58
C VAL A 446 -16.64 16.81 -3.89
N ILE A 447 -17.43 16.16 -3.02
CA ILE A 447 -18.87 15.97 -3.25
C ILE A 447 -19.63 17.29 -3.20
N GLU A 448 -19.34 18.17 -2.23
CA GLU A 448 -19.94 19.49 -2.14
C GLU A 448 -19.68 20.31 -3.42
N THR A 449 -18.46 20.26 -3.95
CA THR A 449 -18.13 21.07 -5.13
C THR A 449 -18.71 20.48 -6.43
N LEU A 450 -18.70 19.15 -6.60
CA LEU A 450 -19.37 18.50 -7.74
C LEU A 450 -20.87 18.82 -7.75
N LEU A 451 -21.50 18.87 -6.57
CA LEU A 451 -22.88 19.28 -6.39
C LEU A 451 -23.09 20.76 -6.72
N THR A 452 -22.24 21.67 -6.24
CA THR A 452 -22.28 23.11 -6.58
C THR A 452 -22.14 23.35 -8.09
N ARG A 453 -21.32 22.55 -8.78
CA ARG A 453 -21.10 22.66 -10.24
C ARG A 453 -22.11 21.85 -11.08
N GLN A 454 -23.08 21.17 -10.44
CA GLN A 454 -24.11 20.35 -11.11
C GLN A 454 -23.53 19.29 -12.05
N HIS A 455 -22.52 18.53 -11.59
CA HIS A 455 -21.89 17.49 -12.41
C HIS A 455 -22.93 16.43 -12.85
N PRO A 456 -23.05 16.11 -14.16
CA PRO A 456 -24.14 15.28 -14.68
C PRO A 456 -24.13 13.87 -14.08
N ASP A 457 -22.95 13.27 -13.89
CA ASP A 457 -22.81 11.88 -13.49
C ASP A 457 -22.77 11.68 -11.96
N LEU A 458 -22.98 12.75 -11.17
CA LEU A 458 -22.75 12.76 -9.70
C LEU A 458 -23.43 11.58 -8.97
N LEU A 459 -24.62 11.17 -9.42
CA LEU A 459 -25.33 10.01 -8.88
C LEU A 459 -24.63 8.68 -9.17
N GLU A 460 -24.14 8.49 -10.40
CA GLU A 460 -23.40 7.27 -10.79
C GLU A 460 -22.13 7.13 -9.94
N ILE A 461 -21.38 8.22 -9.83
CA ILE A 461 -20.14 8.33 -9.03
C ILE A 461 -20.41 7.97 -7.55
N LEU A 462 -21.38 8.63 -6.92
CA LEU A 462 -21.67 8.39 -5.49
C LEU A 462 -22.20 6.97 -5.24
N THR A 463 -22.93 6.40 -6.20
CA THR A 463 -23.39 5.01 -6.11
C THR A 463 -22.22 4.02 -6.23
N GLN A 464 -21.28 4.26 -7.16
CA GLN A 464 -20.05 3.46 -7.27
C GLN A 464 -19.21 3.53 -5.98
N LEU A 465 -19.07 4.72 -5.39
CA LEU A 465 -18.33 4.90 -4.13
C LEU A 465 -18.97 4.21 -2.92
N LEU A 466 -20.31 4.16 -2.86
CA LEU A 466 -21.05 3.40 -1.86
C LEU A 466 -21.02 1.88 -2.10
N GLN A 467 -20.54 1.44 -3.28
CA GLN A 467 -20.34 0.05 -3.67
C GLN A 467 -18.85 -0.33 -3.78
N ALA A 468 -17.93 0.58 -3.48
CA ALA A 468 -16.48 0.33 -3.53
C ALA A 468 -16.10 -0.83 -2.60
N SER A 469 -15.12 -1.66 -2.97
CA SER A 469 -14.66 -2.78 -2.14
C SER A 469 -14.06 -2.32 -0.80
N GLU A 470 -13.48 -1.11 -0.75
CA GLU A 470 -12.88 -0.56 0.46
C GLU A 470 -13.95 0.08 1.39
N SER A 471 -14.19 -0.56 2.53
CA SER A 471 -15.11 -0.09 3.59
C SER A 471 -14.86 1.37 4.04
N ARG A 472 -13.60 1.83 3.99
CA ARG A 472 -13.23 3.22 4.34
C ARG A 472 -13.74 4.23 3.30
N ILE A 473 -13.70 3.92 2.01
CA ILE A 473 -14.27 4.75 0.95
C ILE A 473 -15.78 4.82 1.10
N GLN A 474 -16.44 3.67 1.33
CA GLN A 474 -17.89 3.62 1.60
C GLN A 474 -18.26 4.51 2.81
N THR A 475 -17.50 4.39 3.91
CA THR A 475 -17.67 5.14 5.16
C THR A 475 -17.53 6.64 4.97
N ASN A 476 -16.42 7.08 4.36
CA ASN A 476 -16.14 8.50 4.12
C ASN A 476 -17.19 9.12 3.18
N THR A 477 -17.59 8.38 2.14
CA THR A 477 -18.63 8.81 1.19
C THR A 477 -19.97 8.98 1.88
N LEU A 478 -20.40 7.99 2.67
CA LEU A 478 -21.68 8.03 3.37
C LEU A 478 -21.73 9.18 4.40
N SER A 479 -20.66 9.39 5.15
CA SER A 479 -20.58 10.49 6.12
C SER A 479 -20.54 11.87 5.44
N ALA A 480 -19.84 12.00 4.31
CA ALA A 480 -19.83 13.21 3.50
C ALA A 480 -21.23 13.55 2.93
N ILE A 481 -21.92 12.58 2.33
CA ILE A 481 -23.33 12.70 1.86
C ILE A 481 -24.24 13.13 3.01
N ALA A 482 -24.05 12.55 4.21
CA ALA A 482 -24.83 12.85 5.40
C ALA A 482 -24.57 14.26 6.00
N LYS A 483 -23.41 14.85 5.74
CA LYS A 483 -23.11 16.25 6.11
C LYS A 483 -23.67 17.27 5.11
N ILE A 484 -23.84 16.89 3.84
CA ILE A 484 -24.31 17.80 2.77
C ILE A 484 -25.85 17.86 2.72
N THR A 485 -26.43 18.98 3.11
CA THR A 485 -27.88 19.21 3.12
C THR A 485 -28.41 19.47 1.70
N ASN A 486 -28.73 18.40 0.96
CA ASN A 486 -29.30 18.49 -0.37
C ASN A 486 -30.31 17.35 -0.63
N PRO A 487 -31.42 17.58 -1.35
CA PRO A 487 -32.43 16.55 -1.63
C PRO A 487 -31.87 15.29 -2.30
N LEU A 488 -30.90 15.44 -3.21
CA LEU A 488 -30.22 14.35 -3.94
C LEU A 488 -29.43 13.43 -3.00
N MET A 489 -28.80 14.01 -1.97
CA MET A 489 -28.06 13.25 -0.95
C MET A 489 -29.00 12.40 -0.10
N ILE A 490 -30.25 12.85 0.07
CA ILE A 490 -31.28 12.09 0.80
C ILE A 490 -31.80 10.92 -0.04
N ASP A 491 -31.94 11.09 -1.36
CA ASP A 491 -32.31 10.01 -2.27
C ASP A 491 -31.19 8.93 -2.32
N LEU A 492 -29.91 9.33 -2.28
CA LEU A 492 -28.76 8.41 -2.12
C LEU A 492 -28.74 7.70 -0.75
N LEU A 493 -29.04 8.39 0.35
CA LEU A 493 -29.19 7.76 1.66
C LEU A 493 -30.32 6.72 1.67
N ILE A 494 -31.44 7.01 1.01
CA ILE A 494 -32.55 6.06 0.84
C ILE A 494 -32.11 4.84 0.01
N LEU A 495 -31.36 5.03 -1.08
CA LEU A 495 -30.82 3.94 -1.89
C LEU A 495 -29.82 3.07 -1.09
N THR A 496 -29.05 3.68 -0.19
CA THR A 496 -28.10 2.98 0.70
C THR A 496 -28.79 2.03 1.68
N LEU A 497 -30.09 2.20 1.96
CA LEU A 497 -30.87 1.27 2.78
C LEU A 497 -30.95 -0.14 2.18
N ALA A 498 -30.70 -0.32 0.88
CA ALA A 498 -30.68 -1.63 0.22
C ALA A 498 -29.28 -2.26 0.15
N ASN A 499 -28.26 -1.67 0.77
CA ASN A 499 -26.88 -2.16 0.70
C ASN A 499 -26.66 -3.45 1.54
N GLU A 500 -25.87 -4.39 1.04
CA GLU A 500 -25.57 -5.66 1.73
C GLU A 500 -24.84 -5.45 3.07
N ASN A 501 -24.01 -4.42 3.17
CA ASN A 501 -23.25 -4.08 4.38
C ASN A 501 -24.18 -3.54 5.49
N ASN A 502 -24.35 -4.33 6.55
CA ASN A 502 -25.15 -3.99 7.73
C ASN A 502 -24.75 -2.63 8.36
N TRP A 503 -23.46 -2.26 8.31
CA TRP A 503 -22.98 -0.99 8.85
C TRP A 503 -23.45 0.19 7.98
N LEU A 504 -23.39 0.07 6.65
CA LEU A 504 -23.90 1.11 5.75
C LEU A 504 -25.41 1.32 5.92
N ARG A 505 -26.19 0.24 6.05
CA ARG A 505 -27.62 0.34 6.36
C ARG A 505 -27.85 1.08 7.67
N LYS A 506 -27.20 0.68 8.78
CA LYS A 506 -27.32 1.35 10.09
C LYS A 506 -26.95 2.83 10.04
N SER A 507 -25.87 3.18 9.35
CA SER A 507 -25.43 4.57 9.18
C SER A 507 -26.41 5.39 8.35
N ALA A 508 -26.91 4.87 7.22
CA ALA A 508 -27.92 5.54 6.40
C ALA A 508 -29.24 5.78 7.18
N ILE A 509 -29.71 4.76 7.91
CA ILE A 509 -30.87 4.86 8.81
C ILE A 509 -30.68 5.97 9.86
N TYR A 510 -29.51 6.01 10.51
CA TYR A 510 -29.19 7.02 11.51
C TYR A 510 -29.27 8.44 10.92
N TYR A 511 -28.59 8.68 9.79
CA TYR A 511 -28.57 10.00 9.15
C TYR A 511 -29.92 10.44 8.59
N LEU A 512 -30.74 9.51 8.08
CA LEU A 512 -32.12 9.82 7.68
C LEU A 512 -33.00 10.18 8.90
N GLY A 513 -32.82 9.47 10.02
CA GLY A 513 -33.49 9.76 11.29
C GLY A 513 -33.13 11.13 11.89
N GLU A 514 -31.85 11.52 11.84
CA GLU A 514 -31.41 12.86 12.27
C GLU A 514 -31.97 13.98 11.38
N ARG A 515 -32.18 13.72 10.08
CA ARG A 515 -32.71 14.70 9.12
C ARG A 515 -34.24 14.84 9.15
N VAL A 516 -34.96 13.86 9.69
CA VAL A 516 -36.43 13.87 9.81
C VAL A 516 -37.14 14.06 8.45
N ASP A 517 -36.54 13.60 7.35
CA ASP A 517 -37.13 13.74 6.01
C ASP A 517 -38.24 12.69 5.80
N THR A 518 -39.47 13.15 5.59
CA THR A 518 -40.66 12.31 5.45
C THR A 518 -40.64 11.39 4.23
N ARG A 519 -39.79 11.66 3.22
CA ARG A 519 -39.57 10.78 2.06
C ARG A 519 -38.96 9.44 2.46
N ALA A 520 -38.17 9.41 3.54
CA ALA A 520 -37.51 8.20 4.01
C ALA A 520 -38.41 7.31 4.89
N ILE A 521 -39.62 7.75 5.27
CA ILE A 521 -40.50 6.98 6.17
C ILE A 521 -40.91 5.62 5.58
N GLU A 522 -41.43 5.56 4.35
CA GLU A 522 -41.82 4.27 3.75
C GLU A 522 -40.61 3.35 3.48
N PRO A 523 -39.47 3.84 2.94
CA PRO A 523 -38.24 3.06 2.88
C PRO A 523 -37.77 2.54 4.25
N MET A 524 -37.75 3.36 5.29
CA MET A 524 -37.31 2.94 6.63
C MET A 524 -38.29 1.99 7.32
N ILE A 525 -39.59 2.06 7.00
CA ILE A 525 -40.59 1.08 7.45
C ILE A 525 -40.31 -0.30 6.82
N SER A 526 -39.84 -0.41 5.58
CA SER A 526 -39.47 -1.72 5.01
C SER A 526 -38.26 -2.36 5.71
N ILE A 527 -37.32 -1.53 6.19
CA ILE A 527 -36.14 -1.96 6.98
C ILE A 527 -36.51 -2.51 8.37
N LEU A 528 -37.74 -2.29 8.84
CA LEU A 528 -38.23 -3.00 10.03
C LEU A 528 -38.41 -4.52 9.80
N GLN A 529 -38.23 -5.03 8.58
CA GLN A 529 -38.19 -6.45 8.25
C GLN A 529 -36.78 -6.94 7.86
N ASP A 530 -35.74 -6.16 8.18
CA ASP A 530 -34.34 -6.54 7.91
C ASP A 530 -33.95 -7.83 8.66
N VAL A 531 -33.14 -8.69 8.01
CA VAL A 531 -32.65 -9.94 8.61
C VAL A 531 -31.81 -9.72 9.87
N ASN A 532 -31.15 -8.56 9.99
CA ASN A 532 -30.30 -8.23 11.12
C ASN A 532 -31.06 -7.41 12.17
N ALA A 533 -31.24 -7.98 13.36
CA ALA A 533 -31.97 -7.34 14.45
C ALA A 533 -31.38 -5.99 14.90
N ASP A 534 -30.07 -5.76 14.80
CA ASP A 534 -29.48 -4.46 15.12
C ASP A 534 -29.84 -3.38 14.09
N VAL A 535 -30.03 -3.77 12.82
CA VAL A 535 -30.56 -2.88 11.77
C VAL A 535 -32.01 -2.54 12.10
N ARG A 536 -32.84 -3.54 12.46
CA ARG A 536 -34.23 -3.33 12.91
C ARG A 536 -34.32 -2.39 14.12
N ILE A 537 -33.48 -2.57 15.15
CA ILE A 537 -33.40 -1.68 16.32
C ILE A 537 -33.03 -0.25 15.89
N THR A 538 -32.06 -0.10 14.99
CA THR A 538 -31.63 1.22 14.51
C THR A 538 -32.77 1.92 13.76
N ALA A 539 -33.52 1.19 12.92
CA ALA A 539 -34.70 1.70 12.22
C ALA A 539 -35.82 2.12 13.19
N VAL A 540 -36.09 1.34 14.24
CA VAL A 540 -37.05 1.69 15.31
C VAL A 540 -36.72 3.04 15.94
N TYR A 541 -35.45 3.26 16.36
CA TYR A 541 -35.05 4.53 16.98
C TYR A 541 -35.06 5.71 15.99
N ALA A 542 -34.66 5.49 14.74
CA ALA A 542 -34.62 6.55 13.73
C ALA A 542 -36.02 6.97 13.28
N LEU A 543 -36.92 6.02 13.03
CA LEU A 543 -38.33 6.29 12.71
C LEU A 543 -39.04 7.01 13.86
N ALA A 544 -38.76 6.65 15.12
CA ALA A 544 -39.37 7.30 16.28
C ALA A 544 -39.08 8.81 16.37
N LYS A 545 -37.98 9.30 15.77
CA LYS A 545 -37.68 10.74 15.69
C LYS A 545 -38.57 11.48 14.68
N MET A 546 -39.18 10.76 13.73
CA MET A 546 -39.97 11.35 12.63
C MET A 546 -41.40 11.74 13.02
N ASN A 547 -41.91 11.28 14.17
CA ASN A 547 -43.21 11.66 14.74
C ASN A 547 -44.40 11.60 13.75
N ASP A 548 -44.42 10.60 12.87
CA ASP A 548 -45.46 10.38 11.86
C ASP A 548 -46.44 9.27 12.31
N GLU A 549 -47.73 9.42 12.01
CA GLU A 549 -48.77 8.46 12.40
C GLU A 549 -48.55 7.05 11.81
N ARG A 550 -47.92 6.96 10.63
CA ARG A 550 -47.56 5.68 9.97
C ARG A 550 -46.50 4.93 10.75
N VAL A 551 -45.54 5.65 11.34
CA VAL A 551 -44.51 5.08 12.21
C VAL A 551 -45.12 4.43 13.43
N VAL A 552 -46.11 5.06 14.07
CA VAL A 552 -46.77 4.50 15.26
C VAL A 552 -47.38 3.12 14.96
N LYS A 553 -48.04 2.96 13.81
CA LYS A 553 -48.57 1.66 13.37
C LYS A 553 -47.44 0.64 13.15
N ALA A 554 -46.36 1.04 12.50
CA ALA A 554 -45.24 0.15 12.23
C ALA A 554 -44.53 -0.31 13.54
N LEU A 555 -44.29 0.61 14.47
CA LEU A 555 -43.71 0.32 15.79
C LEU A 555 -44.61 -0.59 16.64
N ILE A 556 -45.93 -0.51 16.52
CA ILE A 556 -46.85 -1.45 17.19
C ILE A 556 -46.67 -2.89 16.69
N GLU A 557 -46.38 -3.10 15.41
CA GLU A 557 -46.07 -4.46 14.91
C GLU A 557 -44.70 -4.95 15.42
N MET A 558 -43.73 -4.06 15.61
CA MET A 558 -42.41 -4.41 16.17
C MET A 558 -42.45 -4.86 17.65
N LEU A 559 -43.57 -4.66 18.35
CA LEU A 559 -43.82 -5.29 19.65
C LEU A 559 -43.95 -6.82 19.58
N LYS A 560 -44.02 -7.40 18.37
CA LYS A 560 -44.13 -8.85 18.12
C LYS A 560 -42.88 -9.45 17.47
N ASP A 561 -41.80 -8.68 17.35
CA ASP A 561 -40.53 -9.14 16.75
C ASP A 561 -39.94 -10.33 17.51
N GLU A 562 -39.27 -11.24 16.81
CA GLU A 562 -38.57 -12.39 17.39
C GLU A 562 -37.51 -11.97 18.43
N ASP A 563 -36.78 -10.88 18.17
CA ASP A 563 -35.70 -10.40 19.04
C ASP A 563 -36.28 -9.49 20.14
N PHE A 564 -36.08 -9.90 21.38
CA PHE A 564 -36.55 -9.17 22.57
C PHE A 564 -35.99 -7.74 22.66
N ARG A 565 -34.82 -7.46 22.07
CA ARG A 565 -34.21 -6.14 22.02
C ARG A 565 -34.98 -5.23 21.07
N VAL A 566 -35.48 -5.75 19.94
CA VAL A 566 -36.35 -5.02 19.00
C VAL A 566 -37.69 -4.71 19.67
N ARG A 567 -38.32 -5.72 20.31
CA ARG A 567 -39.58 -5.52 21.08
C ARG A 567 -39.41 -4.44 22.17
N GLY A 568 -38.33 -4.51 22.93
CA GLY A 568 -37.98 -3.52 23.95
C GLY A 568 -37.75 -2.12 23.37
N ALA A 569 -37.03 -1.99 22.26
CA ALA A 569 -36.83 -0.71 21.58
C ALA A 569 -38.15 -0.13 21.07
N ALA A 570 -39.04 -0.95 20.50
CA ALA A 570 -40.35 -0.53 20.03
C ALA A 570 -41.21 -0.02 21.21
N ALA A 571 -41.27 -0.76 22.32
CA ALA A 571 -42.01 -0.36 23.51
C ALA A 571 -41.52 0.96 24.09
N LEU A 572 -40.20 1.13 24.25
CA LEU A 572 -39.59 2.36 24.75
C LEU A 572 -39.96 3.58 23.88
N ASN A 573 -39.86 3.44 22.56
CA ASN A 573 -40.12 4.54 21.63
C ASN A 573 -41.61 4.88 21.52
N LEU A 574 -42.52 3.88 21.56
CA LEU A 574 -43.97 4.13 21.62
C LEU A 574 -44.37 4.92 22.87
N GLY A 575 -43.79 4.59 24.04
CA GLY A 575 -43.99 5.37 25.27
C GLY A 575 -43.42 6.79 25.18
N ASN A 576 -42.26 6.98 24.54
CA ASN A 576 -41.68 8.31 24.32
C ASN A 576 -42.50 9.17 23.33
N LEU A 577 -43.17 8.56 22.36
CA LEU A 577 -44.02 9.23 21.37
C LEU A 577 -45.37 9.72 21.95
N GLY A 578 -45.75 9.32 23.16
CA GLY A 578 -46.99 9.79 23.80
C GLY A 578 -48.28 9.30 23.13
N ASN A 579 -48.22 8.31 22.23
CA ASN A 579 -49.38 7.93 21.42
C ASN A 579 -50.26 6.89 22.13
N LEU A 580 -51.44 7.32 22.58
CA LEU A 580 -52.42 6.49 23.29
C LEU A 580 -52.87 5.22 22.54
N ARG A 581 -52.72 5.15 21.20
CA ARG A 581 -53.01 3.91 20.45
C ARG A 581 -52.07 2.75 20.79
N ALA A 582 -50.92 3.04 21.41
CA ALA A 582 -49.97 2.03 21.85
C ALA A 582 -50.37 1.36 23.18
N VAL A 583 -51.29 1.93 23.96
CA VAL A 583 -51.62 1.45 25.33
C VAL A 583 -52.11 0.00 25.34
N GLU A 584 -53.07 -0.36 24.49
CA GLU A 584 -53.60 -1.74 24.40
C GLU A 584 -52.52 -2.75 23.93
N PRO A 585 -51.78 -2.49 22.82
CA PRO A 585 -50.63 -3.33 22.44
C PRO A 585 -49.57 -3.48 23.55
N LEU A 586 -49.23 -2.39 24.25
CA LEU A 586 -48.25 -2.41 25.34
C LEU A 586 -48.77 -3.21 26.55
N ASN A 587 -50.05 -3.12 26.90
CA ASN A 587 -50.63 -3.94 27.97
C ASN A 587 -50.47 -5.45 27.68
N GLN A 588 -50.61 -5.88 26.42
CA GLN A 588 -50.37 -7.28 26.04
C GLN A 588 -48.90 -7.69 26.24
N CYS A 589 -47.95 -6.79 26.01
CA CYS A 589 -46.52 -7.02 26.24
C CYS A 589 -46.10 -7.00 27.72
N LEU A 590 -46.99 -6.74 28.68
CA LEU A 590 -46.71 -6.96 30.11
C LEU A 590 -46.51 -8.45 30.44
N GLU A 591 -47.03 -9.35 29.61
CA GLU A 591 -46.86 -10.80 29.71
C GLU A 591 -45.71 -11.34 28.83
N ASP A 592 -44.90 -10.47 28.18
CA ASP A 592 -43.78 -10.87 27.31
C ASP A 592 -42.85 -11.86 28.02
N GLU A 593 -42.37 -12.89 27.32
CA GLU A 593 -41.47 -13.92 27.85
C GLU A 593 -40.21 -13.33 28.50
N ASN A 594 -39.67 -12.25 27.93
CA ASN A 594 -38.43 -11.62 28.37
C ASN A 594 -38.66 -10.58 29.47
N SER A 595 -37.99 -10.80 30.62
CA SER A 595 -38.15 -9.94 31.81
C SER A 595 -37.67 -8.49 31.65
N ILE A 596 -36.82 -8.19 30.66
CA ILE A 596 -36.36 -6.84 30.33
C ILE A 596 -37.46 -6.11 29.57
N VAL A 597 -38.10 -6.77 28.59
CA VAL A 597 -39.20 -6.20 27.81
C VAL A 597 -40.35 -5.81 28.73
N ARG A 598 -40.78 -6.70 29.64
CA ARG A 598 -41.83 -6.40 30.65
C ARG A 598 -41.54 -5.12 31.46
N LYS A 599 -40.27 -4.89 31.86
CA LYS A 599 -39.86 -3.68 32.59
C LYS A 599 -39.93 -2.42 31.71
N ILE A 600 -39.47 -2.50 30.47
CA ILE A 600 -39.51 -1.38 29.51
C ILE A 600 -40.95 -1.03 29.17
N VAL A 601 -41.81 -2.02 28.94
CA VAL A 601 -43.25 -1.86 28.69
C VAL A 601 -43.94 -1.15 29.87
N GLN A 602 -43.67 -1.55 31.11
CA GLN A 602 -44.20 -0.85 32.28
C GLN A 602 -43.71 0.61 32.36
N GLN A 603 -42.44 0.88 32.01
CA GLN A 603 -41.92 2.24 31.94
C GLN A 603 -42.56 3.07 30.81
N ALA A 604 -42.86 2.45 29.67
CA ALA A 604 -43.53 3.08 28.53
C ALA A 604 -44.99 3.43 28.88
N LEU A 605 -45.74 2.48 29.47
CA LEU A 605 -47.10 2.71 29.96
C LEU A 605 -47.18 3.80 31.03
N ASN A 606 -46.16 3.92 31.90
CA ASN A 606 -46.11 5.00 32.90
C ASN A 606 -45.86 6.40 32.30
N LYS A 607 -45.57 6.52 31.00
CA LYS A 607 -45.40 7.79 30.28
C LYS A 607 -46.62 8.19 29.43
N LEU A 608 -47.55 7.25 29.20
CA LEU A 608 -48.78 7.41 28.41
C LEU A 608 -49.96 7.80 29.32
#